data_AF-A0A7S0M6W9-F1
#
_entry.id   AF-A0A7S0M6W9-F1
#
_cell.length_a   1.000
_cell.length_b   1.000
_cell.length_c   1.000
_cell.angle_alpha   90.00
_cell.angle_beta   90.00
_cell.angle_gamma   90.00
#
_symmetry.space_group_name_H-M   'P 1'
#
loop_
_entity.id
_entity.type
_entity.pdbx_description
1 polymer ?
#
loop_
_entity_poly.entity_id
_entity_poly.type
_entity_poly.pdbx_seq_one_letter_code
_entity_poly.pdbx_strand_id
1 'polypeptide(L)'
;VFSLVAMLKSLTGIRNGFSLMGAGNMATGLLKAAVPSTQRDLVRLRLQRFGGKHIPYYRIVAADVRSPRDGKCLEYLGTYNPIANRFGEKLITLNIQRIKHWLVVGAQPSERVALLLGSASILPAKPTYRFTDPDAAKKQEKST
;
A
#
# COMPACT_ATOMS: atom_id res chain seq x y z
N VAL A 1 33.92 -43.16 -31.08
CA VAL A 1 33.20 -42.17 -30.24
C VAL A 1 33.60 -42.45 -28.80
N PHE A 2 34.77 -41.96 -28.39
CA PHE A 2 34.82 -40.82 -27.47
C PHE A 2 33.82 -40.99 -26.32
N SER A 3 34.24 -41.61 -25.22
CA SER A 3 33.80 -41.09 -23.93
C SER A 3 35.00 -40.40 -23.29
N LEU A 4 35.33 -39.25 -23.90
CA LEU A 4 36.24 -38.21 -23.38
C LEU A 4 35.87 -37.78 -21.95
N VAL A 5 34.68 -38.13 -21.47
CA VAL A 5 34.19 -37.86 -20.12
C VAL A 5 34.87 -38.75 -19.07
N ALA A 6 35.36 -39.93 -19.43
CA ALA A 6 36.03 -40.83 -18.48
C ALA A 6 37.47 -40.42 -18.16
N MET A 7 38.13 -39.67 -19.04
CA MET A 7 39.54 -39.27 -18.86
C MET A 7 39.72 -37.93 -18.11
N LEU A 8 38.65 -37.13 -17.97
CA LEU A 8 38.70 -35.85 -17.23
C LEU A 8 38.38 -35.96 -15.73
N LYS A 9 37.93 -37.14 -15.25
CA LYS A 9 37.72 -37.40 -13.81
C LYS A 9 38.98 -37.88 -13.07
N SER A 10 40.14 -37.92 -13.73
CA SER A 10 41.42 -38.36 -13.15
C SER A 10 42.44 -37.22 -13.01
N LEU A 11 41.98 -36.00 -12.69
CA LEU A 11 42.89 -34.85 -12.52
C LEU A 11 42.49 -33.87 -11.40
N THR A 12 41.60 -34.25 -10.50
CA THR A 12 41.35 -33.49 -9.27
C THR A 12 41.42 -34.41 -8.06
N GLY A 13 42.65 -34.76 -7.68
CA GLY A 13 42.94 -35.28 -6.36
C GLY A 13 42.79 -34.15 -5.34
N ILE A 14 41.60 -34.04 -4.72
CA ILE A 14 41.41 -33.26 -3.50
C ILE A 14 40.62 -34.14 -2.52
N ARG A 15 41.26 -34.34 -1.38
CA ARG A 15 40.89 -35.23 -0.28
C ARG A 15 39.60 -34.79 0.39
N ASN A 16 38.80 -35.78 0.77
CA ASN A 16 37.72 -35.68 1.75
C ASN A 16 38.21 -35.00 3.03
N GLY A 17 37.46 -33.99 3.47
CA GLY A 17 37.73 -33.29 4.73
C GLY A 17 37.10 -31.92 4.77
N PHE A 18 35.76 -31.83 4.71
CA PHE A 18 35.07 -30.62 5.15
C PHE A 18 33.87 -30.99 6.00
N SER A 19 34.14 -31.00 7.31
CA SER A 19 33.15 -31.02 8.38
C SER A 19 32.18 -29.85 8.18
N LEU A 20 30.92 -30.16 7.90
CA LEU A 20 29.83 -29.19 8.00
C LEU A 20 29.28 -29.24 9.43
N MET A 21 30.01 -28.61 10.35
CA MET A 21 29.48 -28.23 11.64
C MET A 21 28.63 -26.98 11.46
N GLY A 22 27.46 -26.97 12.11
CA GLY A 22 26.45 -25.93 11.98
C GLY A 22 26.97 -24.51 12.13
N ALA A 23 26.46 -23.64 11.26
CA ALA A 23 26.42 -22.20 11.47
C ALA A 23 25.05 -21.74 10.98
N GLY A 24 24.08 -21.71 11.90
CA GLY A 24 22.91 -20.87 11.73
C GLY A 24 23.38 -19.43 11.62
N ASN A 25 23.01 -18.76 10.55
CA ASN A 25 23.06 -17.31 10.38
C ASN A 25 21.85 -16.96 9.50
N MET A 26 20.70 -16.62 10.09
CA MET A 26 20.44 -15.26 10.60
C MET A 26 20.72 -14.21 9.52
N ALA A 27 20.08 -14.28 8.35
CA ALA A 27 20.18 -13.20 7.35
C ALA A 27 18.93 -12.99 6.48
N THR A 28 17.78 -13.56 6.85
CA THR A 28 16.47 -13.20 6.28
C THR A 28 15.75 -12.13 7.11
N GLY A 29 16.52 -11.25 7.73
CA GLY A 29 16.02 -10.12 8.50
C GLY A 29 16.58 -8.81 7.98
N LEU A 30 16.40 -8.48 6.69
CA LEU A 30 16.73 -7.13 6.19
C LEU A 30 16.19 -6.83 4.78
N LEU A 31 14.99 -7.29 4.42
CA LEU A 31 14.30 -6.76 3.24
C LEU A 31 13.10 -5.90 3.66
N LYS A 32 13.44 -4.63 3.90
CA LYS A 32 12.69 -3.45 3.46
C LYS A 32 11.38 -3.14 4.18
N ALA A 33 11.50 -2.26 5.17
CA ALA A 33 10.49 -1.24 5.42
C ALA A 33 11.18 0.07 5.81
N ALA A 34 11.83 0.70 4.82
CA ALA A 34 12.21 2.10 4.94
C ALA A 34 10.92 2.93 4.96
N VAL A 35 10.46 3.26 6.17
CA VAL A 35 9.40 4.24 6.44
C VAL A 35 10.01 5.24 7.42
N PRO A 36 9.78 6.56 7.30
CA PRO A 36 9.42 7.37 6.14
C PRO A 36 10.57 8.31 5.75
N SER A 37 10.69 8.65 4.48
CA SER A 37 11.40 9.88 4.13
C SER A 37 10.58 11.03 4.73
N THR A 38 11.11 11.65 5.77
CA THR A 38 10.71 12.98 6.26
C THR A 38 11.09 14.03 5.21
N GLN A 39 10.63 13.83 3.97
CA GLN A 39 10.50 14.91 3.01
C GLN A 39 9.40 15.81 3.59
N ARG A 40 9.68 17.11 3.68
CA ARG A 40 8.69 18.08 4.15
C ARG A 40 7.55 18.08 3.12
N ASP A 41 6.54 17.25 3.33
CA ASP A 41 5.36 17.18 2.48
C ASP A 41 4.71 18.57 2.52
N LEU A 42 4.93 19.38 1.49
CA LEU A 42 4.24 20.65 1.37
C LEU A 42 2.82 20.44 0.86
N VAL A 43 2.57 19.42 0.03
CA VAL A 43 1.27 19.16 -0.58
C VAL A 43 0.78 17.75 -0.28
N ARG A 44 -0.49 17.64 0.14
CA ARG A 44 -1.17 16.36 0.40
C ARG A 44 -2.48 16.27 -0.37
N LEU A 45 -2.79 15.06 -0.83
CA LEU A 45 -4.12 14.72 -1.34
C LEU A 45 -4.99 14.27 -0.17
N ARG A 46 -5.97 15.08 0.18
CA ARG A 46 -6.80 14.88 1.38
C ARG A 46 -8.28 15.05 1.09
N LEU A 47 -9.10 14.60 2.04
CA LEU A 47 -10.55 14.78 2.02
C LEU A 47 -10.92 16.05 2.77
N GLN A 48 -11.57 16.98 2.08
CA GLN A 48 -12.22 18.13 2.68
C GLN A 48 -13.68 17.80 2.99
N ARG A 49 -14.16 18.15 4.18
CA ARG A 49 -15.55 17.86 4.57
C ARG A 49 -16.46 18.97 4.07
N PHE A 50 -17.53 18.57 3.43
CA PHE A 50 -18.63 19.40 2.98
C PHE A 50 -19.97 18.76 3.38
N GLY A 51 -21.04 19.50 3.20
CA GLY A 51 -22.40 19.06 3.54
C GLY A 51 -22.84 19.44 4.94
N GLY A 52 -24.12 19.18 5.22
CA GLY A 52 -24.76 19.54 6.47
C GLY A 52 -24.41 18.62 7.63
N LYS A 53 -25.08 18.86 8.76
CA LYS A 53 -25.11 17.91 9.87
C LYS A 53 -25.72 16.58 9.38
N HIS A 54 -25.13 15.45 9.76
CA HIS A 54 -25.57 14.10 9.35
C HIS A 54 -25.57 13.78 7.85
N ILE A 55 -25.15 14.70 6.99
CA ILE A 55 -25.05 14.49 5.54
C ILE A 55 -23.59 14.73 5.13
N PRO A 56 -22.69 13.77 5.43
CA PRO A 56 -21.28 13.89 5.06
C PRO A 56 -21.11 13.83 3.54
N TYR A 57 -20.45 14.84 2.98
CA TYR A 57 -19.99 14.86 1.59
C TYR A 57 -18.51 15.25 1.58
N TYR A 58 -17.68 14.59 0.78
CA TYR A 58 -16.24 14.88 0.77
C TYR A 58 -15.78 15.33 -0.60
N ARG A 59 -14.89 16.32 -0.63
CA ARG A 59 -14.13 16.68 -1.83
C ARG A 59 -12.70 16.15 -1.69
N ILE A 60 -12.17 15.60 -2.78
CA ILE A 60 -10.77 15.21 -2.86
C ILE A 60 -10.01 16.43 -3.38
N VAL A 61 -9.06 16.92 -2.57
CA VAL A 61 -8.35 18.17 -2.84
C VAL A 61 -6.85 17.98 -2.71
N ALA A 62 -6.10 18.68 -3.57
CA ALA A 62 -4.69 18.95 -3.35
C ALA A 62 -4.57 20.22 -2.51
N ALA A 63 -3.94 20.13 -1.35
CA ALA A 63 -3.80 21.26 -0.44
C ALA A 63 -2.48 21.19 0.33
N ASP A 64 -2.05 22.35 0.82
CA ASP A 64 -0.89 22.40 1.71
C ASP A 64 -1.21 21.72 3.05
N VAL A 65 -0.27 20.97 3.60
CA VAL A 65 -0.40 20.29 4.90
C VAL A 65 -0.72 21.25 6.03
N ARG A 66 -0.21 22.49 5.97
CA ARG A 66 -0.41 23.52 6.99
C ARG A 66 -1.79 24.17 6.92
N SER A 67 -2.46 24.07 5.77
CA SER A 67 -3.76 24.70 5.58
C SER A 67 -4.85 23.96 6.38
N PRO A 68 -5.85 24.67 6.95
CA PRO A 68 -6.91 24.03 7.71
C PRO A 68 -7.72 23.10 6.81
N ARG A 69 -8.37 22.08 7.40
CA ARG A 69 -9.09 21.01 6.66
C ARG A 69 -10.00 21.56 5.57
N ASP A 70 -10.80 22.56 5.93
CA ASP A 70 -11.81 23.15 5.05
C ASP A 70 -11.38 24.51 4.45
N GLY A 71 -10.08 24.80 4.44
CA GLY A 71 -9.52 26.06 3.94
C GLY A 71 -9.17 26.10 2.45
N LYS A 72 -8.25 27.00 2.11
CA LYS A 72 -7.76 27.19 0.75
C LYS A 72 -7.12 25.90 0.22
N CYS A 73 -7.58 25.47 -0.94
CA CYS A 73 -7.04 24.36 -1.68
C CYS A 73 -6.29 24.87 -2.92
N LEU A 74 -5.32 24.10 -3.40
CA LEU A 74 -4.63 24.36 -4.65
C LEU A 74 -5.53 23.98 -5.82
N GLU A 75 -6.12 22.78 -5.75
CA GLU A 75 -6.95 22.22 -6.81
C GLU A 75 -8.00 21.23 -6.29
N TYR A 76 -9.17 21.23 -6.92
CA TYR A 76 -10.22 20.23 -6.73
C TYR A 76 -10.02 19.06 -7.70
N LEU A 77 -9.82 17.86 -7.14
CA LEU A 77 -9.51 16.65 -7.92
C LEU A 77 -10.68 15.71 -8.05
N GLY A 78 -11.71 15.85 -7.21
CA GLY A 78 -12.85 14.95 -7.24
C GLY A 78 -13.77 15.08 -6.04
N THR A 79 -14.72 14.15 -5.98
CA THR A 79 -15.75 14.09 -4.93
C THR A 79 -15.99 12.66 -4.49
N TYR A 80 -16.35 12.50 -3.22
CA TYR A 80 -16.66 11.22 -2.61
C TYR A 80 -17.91 11.35 -1.74
N ASN A 81 -18.93 10.56 -2.07
CA ASN A 81 -20.11 10.39 -1.24
C ASN A 81 -20.01 9.06 -0.46
N PRO A 82 -19.91 9.10 0.89
CA PRO A 82 -19.90 7.88 1.70
C PRO A 82 -21.29 7.24 1.82
N ILE A 83 -22.36 8.02 1.63
CA ILE A 83 -23.73 7.54 1.65
C ILE A 83 -23.99 6.85 0.32
N ALA A 84 -24.43 5.59 0.40
CA ALA A 84 -24.79 4.83 -0.77
C ALA A 84 -26.04 5.43 -1.44
N ASN A 85 -26.09 5.39 -2.77
CA ASN A 85 -27.30 5.70 -3.52
C ASN A 85 -28.39 4.62 -3.28
N ARG A 86 -29.54 4.76 -3.93
CA ARG A 86 -30.63 3.77 -3.87
C ARG A 86 -30.22 2.35 -4.33
N PHE A 87 -29.13 2.24 -5.09
CA PHE A 87 -28.59 0.98 -5.60
C PHE A 87 -27.47 0.39 -4.73
N GLY A 88 -27.16 1.01 -3.58
CA GLY A 88 -26.10 0.53 -2.68
C GLY A 88 -24.68 0.98 -3.07
N GLU A 89 -24.53 1.81 -4.10
CA GLU A 89 -23.23 2.23 -4.63
C GLU A 89 -22.75 3.55 -4.01
N LYS A 90 -21.46 3.61 -3.71
CA LYS A 90 -20.81 4.83 -3.23
C LYS A 90 -20.26 5.61 -4.41
N LEU A 91 -20.80 6.81 -4.64
CA LEU A 91 -20.40 7.64 -5.77
C LEU A 91 -19.03 8.27 -5.52
N ILE A 92 -18.12 8.04 -6.46
CA ILE A 92 -16.78 8.62 -6.50
C ILE A 92 -16.56 9.22 -7.88
N THR A 93 -16.17 10.48 -7.93
CA THR A 93 -15.81 11.16 -9.19
C THR A 93 -14.37 11.62 -9.07
N LEU A 94 -13.51 11.22 -9.99
CA LEU A 94 -12.07 11.49 -9.95
C LEU A 94 -11.61 12.11 -11.27
N ASN A 95 -10.86 13.21 -11.19
CA ASN A 95 -10.07 13.70 -12.31
C ASN A 95 -8.73 12.97 -12.38
N ILE A 96 -8.70 11.88 -13.14
CA ILE A 96 -7.56 10.96 -13.21
C ILE A 96 -6.29 11.68 -13.68
N GLN A 97 -6.39 12.58 -14.67
CA GLN A 97 -5.23 13.27 -15.24
C GLN A 97 -4.53 14.16 -14.22
N ARG A 98 -5.32 14.93 -13.46
CA ARG A 98 -4.79 15.84 -12.44
C ARG A 98 -4.25 15.09 -11.23
N ILE A 99 -4.92 14.02 -10.81
CA ILE A 99 -4.42 13.16 -9.72
C ILE A 99 -3.05 12.57 -10.09
N LYS A 100 -2.91 12.02 -11.30
CA LYS A 100 -1.62 11.48 -11.78
C LYS A 100 -0.52 12.54 -11.77
N HIS A 101 -0.83 13.76 -12.22
CA HIS A 101 0.12 14.87 -12.16
C HIS A 101 0.59 15.14 -10.72
N TRP A 102 -0.32 15.27 -9.76
CA TRP A 102 0.05 15.54 -8.37
C TRP A 102 0.83 14.39 -7.73
N LEU A 103 0.55 13.14 -8.10
CA LEU A 103 1.33 11.99 -7.66
C LEU A 103 2.78 12.05 -8.19
N VAL A 104 2.99 12.44 -9.45
CA VAL A 104 4.33 12.63 -10.04
C VAL A 104 5.09 13.77 -9.36
N VAL A 105 4.39 14.86 -9.01
CA VAL A 105 4.96 15.99 -8.25
C VAL A 105 5.39 15.57 -6.82
N GLY A 106 4.95 14.40 -6.34
CA GLY A 106 5.29 13.88 -5.02
C GLY A 106 4.25 14.20 -3.94
N ALA A 107 3.02 14.54 -4.33
CA ALA A 107 1.93 14.74 -3.37
C ALA A 107 1.58 13.42 -2.67
N GLN A 108 1.64 13.42 -1.34
CA GLN A 108 1.31 12.23 -0.56
C GLN A 108 -0.22 12.11 -0.36
N PRO A 109 -0.85 11.00 -0.75
CA PRO A 109 -2.26 10.77 -0.47
C PRO A 109 -2.47 10.36 0.99
N SER A 110 -3.51 10.92 1.62
CA SER A 110 -4.01 10.44 2.91
C SER A 110 -4.50 8.99 2.81
N GLU A 111 -4.51 8.26 3.93
CA GLU A 111 -4.84 6.83 3.95
C GLU A 111 -6.18 6.51 3.26
N ARG A 112 -7.23 7.28 3.55
CA ARG A 112 -8.54 7.06 2.92
C ARG A 112 -8.52 7.36 1.42
N VAL A 113 -7.81 8.40 1.00
CA VAL A 113 -7.65 8.74 -0.42
C VAL A 113 -6.86 7.64 -1.14
N ALA A 114 -5.80 7.10 -0.52
CA ALA A 114 -5.04 5.98 -1.08
C ALA A 114 -5.93 4.74 -1.29
N LEU A 115 -6.84 4.43 -0.37
CA LEU A 115 -7.83 3.36 -0.55
C LEU A 115 -8.77 3.63 -1.73
N LEU A 116 -9.29 4.85 -1.86
CA LEU A 116 -10.17 5.22 -2.99
C LEU A 116 -9.43 5.14 -4.34
N LEU A 117 -8.18 5.60 -4.38
CA LEU A 117 -7.33 5.51 -5.57
C LEU A 117 -6.94 4.06 -5.91
N GLY A 118 -6.77 3.22 -4.89
CA GLY A 118 -6.56 1.77 -5.05
C GLY A 118 -7.79 1.06 -5.63
N SER A 119 -8.99 1.42 -5.17
CA SER A 119 -10.25 0.93 -5.77
C SER A 119 -10.43 1.37 -7.23
N ALA A 120 -9.82 2.50 -7.63
CA ALA A 120 -9.81 2.99 -9.00
C ALA A 120 -8.61 2.48 -9.83
N SER A 121 -7.81 1.55 -9.31
CA SER A 121 -6.61 0.99 -9.95
C SER A 121 -5.54 2.03 -10.36
N ILE A 122 -5.52 3.21 -9.73
CA ILE A 122 -4.51 4.25 -9.99
C ILE A 122 -3.24 3.98 -9.16
N LEU A 123 -3.42 3.50 -7.94
CA LEU A 123 -2.35 3.13 -7.01
C LEU A 123 -2.45 1.63 -6.68
N PRO A 124 -1.33 0.98 -6.31
CA PRO A 124 -1.40 -0.38 -5.79
C PRO A 124 -2.32 -0.41 -4.57
N ALA A 125 -3.22 -1.40 -4.52
CA ALA A 125 -4.17 -1.54 -3.42
C ALA A 125 -3.42 -1.66 -2.09
N LYS A 126 -3.64 -0.73 -1.17
CA LYS A 126 -3.06 -0.80 0.17
C LYS A 126 -3.66 -2.00 0.91
N PRO A 127 -2.85 -2.88 1.55
CA PRO A 127 -3.39 -3.95 2.37
C PRO A 127 -4.19 -3.34 3.52
N THR A 128 -5.47 -3.63 3.58
CA THR A 128 -6.30 -3.27 4.72
C THR A 128 -6.07 -4.29 5.81
N TYR A 129 -5.48 -3.88 6.92
CA TYR A 129 -5.40 -4.71 8.11
C TYR A 129 -6.81 -4.80 8.72
N ARG A 130 -7.53 -5.88 8.40
CA ARG A 130 -8.71 -6.28 9.17
C ARG A 130 -8.17 -6.96 10.42
N PHE A 131 -8.28 -6.29 11.56
CA PHE A 131 -8.12 -6.95 12.85
C PHE A 131 -9.29 -7.91 13.00
N THR A 132 -9.12 -9.15 12.58
CA THR A 132 -10.05 -10.23 12.89
C THR A 132 -9.77 -10.66 14.32
N ASP A 133 -10.72 -10.42 15.23
CA ASP A 133 -10.63 -10.92 16.60
C ASP A 133 -10.50 -12.45 16.55
N PRO A 134 -9.36 -13.04 16.96
CA PRO A 134 -9.14 -14.49 16.87
C PRO A 134 -10.14 -15.28 17.73
N ASP A 135 -10.74 -14.62 18.73
CA ASP A 135 -11.75 -15.20 19.61
C ASP A 135 -13.14 -15.29 18.96
N ALA A 136 -13.42 -14.48 17.93
CA ALA A 136 -14.68 -14.54 17.20
C ALA A 136 -14.82 -15.83 16.37
N ALA A 137 -13.71 -16.34 15.82
CA ALA A 137 -13.68 -17.61 15.08
C ALA A 137 -13.95 -18.82 15.99
N LYS A 138 -13.37 -18.83 17.19
CA LYS A 138 -13.54 -19.92 18.18
C LYS A 138 -14.96 -20.03 18.75
N LYS A 139 -15.76 -18.96 18.66
CA LYS A 139 -17.13 -18.93 19.19
C LYS A 139 -18.14 -19.62 18.27
N GLN A 140 -17.82 -19.76 16.98
CA GLN A 140 -18.67 -20.42 15.98
C GLN A 140 -18.50 -21.95 16.00
N GLU A 141 -17.30 -22.44 16.30
CA GLU A 141 -17.01 -23.88 16.40
C GLU A 141 -17.64 -24.54 17.63
N LYS A 142 -17.92 -23.79 18.70
CA LYS A 142 -18.50 -24.31 19.95
C LYS A 142 -20.02 -24.40 19.97
N SER A 143 -20.70 -23.90 18.93
CA SER A 143 -22.17 -23.92 18.84
C SER A 143 -22.72 -24.99 17.89
N THR A 144 -21.87 -25.88 17.38
CA THR A 144 -22.24 -27.08 16.59
C THR A 144 -21.90 -28.32 17.42
#